data_AF-A0A3M7AIQ9-F1
#
_entry.id   AF-A0A3M7AIQ9-F1
#
_cell.length_a   1.000
_cell.length_b   1.000
_cell.length_c   1.000
_cell.angle_alpha   90.00
_cell.angle_beta   90.00
_cell.angle_gamma   90.00
#
_symmetry.space_group_name_H-M   'P 1'
#
loop_
_entity.id
_entity.type
_entity.pdbx_description
1 polymer ?
#
loop_
_entity_poly.entity_id
_entity_poly.type
_entity_poly.pdbx_seq_one_letter_code
_entity_poly.pdbx_strand_id
1 'polypeptide(L)'
;GKIRHQLLQAYNGKANQIWIFNVGDLKPLECPLSFAMAMAWDCNTVANLGVKTFLDEWAAQNFHPDVAEDASSVLAGYDRIASLRKHELIEPGTFSILHHCEADTILGRLQSLLDLATRVYGRVSEEDRASVFELILHPVKATYLFVNLQVTRSRNRLYARQRRNSANRLAKEILDLFDADFDLSEEYHTLLGGKWNHMLRQPHLGYGETWHAPSRDMIDGICYVQRRQPSNPIVGQMGVAIEGHEGVRSGRINEESERTHPSRRDLLPGVTFGCINRYGPASRWFEIFTRGPITIDWQISTSAKFIKVSSYSGRLVPGEPDARVEVSIDWTQVPPDMHGEAQIDIRSQEGDYEQLHLPFRGDVVPPEVTGVYVESSGYVSIPATGCTINPPYEMLPNTGRLDTGSVTLQPSAGRDGDTSCLCYPFYTFFTTSSAVLTLYFGMTLALAPDEVPIYDLSIDDEAVSTHPLYTVSPAATAKSKEDGWPAADGWFNAACDNVWIHRHPIAQSKWLPGHHEVKIRLRHSNILLEKIVIELKPLGESYLGPPPSHYVYNER
;
A
#
# COMPACT_ATOMS: atom_id res chain seq x y z
N GLY A 1 -6.08 10.35 12.82
CA GLY A 1 -5.67 11.79 12.83
C GLY A 1 -6.43 12.76 11.93
N LYS A 2 -7.15 12.30 10.88
CA LYS A 2 -7.93 13.17 9.97
C LYS A 2 -9.02 13.98 10.71
N ILE A 3 -9.70 13.37 11.68
CA ILE A 3 -10.72 14.04 12.53
C ILE A 3 -10.10 15.26 13.22
N ARG A 4 -8.96 15.08 13.90
CA ARG A 4 -8.23 16.17 14.58
C ARG A 4 -7.98 17.33 13.63
N HIS A 5 -7.40 17.03 12.48
CA HIS A 5 -7.04 18.05 11.50
C HIS A 5 -8.28 18.82 11.00
N GLN A 6 -9.32 18.13 10.54
CA GLN A 6 -10.49 18.77 9.95
C GLN A 6 -11.33 19.53 10.99
N LEU A 7 -11.50 19.01 12.21
CA LEU A 7 -12.22 19.70 13.27
C LEU A 7 -11.46 20.91 13.79
N LEU A 8 -10.14 20.85 13.87
CA LEU A 8 -9.32 22.02 14.21
C LEU A 8 -9.43 23.11 13.13
N GLN A 9 -9.46 22.73 11.85
CA GLN A 9 -9.71 23.68 10.75
C GLN A 9 -11.09 24.34 10.88
N ALA A 10 -12.14 23.56 11.15
CA ALA A 10 -13.49 24.08 11.37
C ALA A 10 -13.56 25.05 12.57
N TYR A 11 -12.95 24.67 13.69
CA TYR A 11 -12.90 25.51 14.90
C TYR A 11 -12.18 26.84 14.64
N ASN A 12 -11.03 26.80 13.97
CA ASN A 12 -10.27 28.01 13.61
C ASN A 12 -11.03 28.88 12.60
N GLY A 13 -11.76 28.26 11.67
CA GLY A 13 -12.71 28.90 10.76
C GLY A 13 -14.01 29.41 11.42
N LYS A 14 -14.10 29.38 12.75
CA LYS A 14 -15.26 29.85 13.55
C LYS A 14 -16.56 29.08 13.31
N ALA A 15 -16.49 27.89 12.73
CA ALA A 15 -17.61 26.96 12.70
C ALA A 15 -17.67 26.21 14.05
N ASN A 16 -18.06 26.89 15.13
CA ASN A 16 -18.00 26.38 16.51
C ASN A 16 -19.34 26.46 17.27
N GLN A 17 -20.46 26.69 16.55
CA GLN A 17 -21.80 26.73 17.16
C GLN A 17 -22.45 25.36 17.24
N ILE A 18 -22.37 24.57 16.16
CA ILE A 18 -22.99 23.24 16.07
C ILE A 18 -22.04 22.31 15.33
N TRP A 19 -21.61 21.24 16.01
CA TRP A 19 -21.00 20.06 15.37
C TRP A 19 -21.96 18.89 15.50
N ILE A 20 -22.29 18.29 14.35
CA ILE A 20 -23.15 17.11 14.27
C ILE A 20 -22.40 16.02 13.51
N PHE A 21 -22.40 14.81 14.08
CA PHE A 21 -21.71 13.66 13.53
C PHE A 21 -22.73 12.59 13.17
N ASN A 22 -22.76 12.18 11.90
CA ASN A 22 -23.47 10.97 11.52
C ASN A 22 -22.61 9.77 11.92
N VAL A 23 -23.16 8.92 12.80
CA VAL A 23 -22.47 7.75 13.36
C VAL A 23 -23.12 6.43 12.93
N GLY A 24 -24.01 6.45 11.94
CA GLY A 24 -24.79 5.27 11.55
C GLY A 24 -25.50 4.65 12.75
N ASP A 25 -25.23 3.37 12.98
CA ASP A 25 -25.78 2.57 14.08
C ASP A 25 -25.10 2.80 15.44
N LEU A 26 -24.27 3.85 15.56
CA LEU A 26 -23.43 4.20 16.72
C LEU A 26 -22.27 3.23 16.96
N LYS A 27 -22.51 1.92 17.03
CA LYS A 27 -21.44 0.91 17.06
C LYS A 27 -21.00 0.58 15.62
N PRO A 28 -19.72 0.25 15.37
CA PRO A 28 -18.59 0.20 16.30
C PRO A 28 -17.71 1.48 16.24
N LEU A 29 -18.30 2.66 16.45
CA LEU A 29 -17.60 3.96 16.35
C LEU A 29 -17.30 4.60 17.70
N GLU A 30 -17.26 3.84 18.79
CA GLU A 30 -17.16 4.34 20.17
C GLU A 30 -15.91 5.22 20.39
N CYS A 31 -14.73 4.74 20.00
CA CYS A 31 -13.47 5.47 20.15
C CYS A 31 -13.40 6.75 19.28
N PRO A 32 -13.63 6.71 17.95
CA PRO A 32 -13.59 7.93 17.14
C PRO A 32 -14.71 8.92 17.50
N LEU A 33 -15.89 8.45 17.92
CA LEU A 33 -16.95 9.32 18.43
C LEU A 33 -16.53 10.00 19.74
N SER A 34 -15.93 9.24 20.67
CA SER A 34 -15.39 9.80 21.92
C SER A 34 -14.38 10.92 21.62
N PHE A 35 -13.48 10.70 20.66
CA PHE A 35 -12.50 11.71 20.25
C PHE A 35 -13.17 12.96 19.66
N ALA A 36 -14.12 12.78 18.74
CA ALA A 36 -14.83 13.89 18.11
C ALA A 36 -15.64 14.72 19.12
N MET A 37 -16.31 14.05 20.07
CA MET A 37 -17.07 14.71 21.14
C MET A 37 -16.17 15.41 22.15
N ALA A 38 -15.01 14.83 22.50
CA ALA A 38 -14.03 15.47 23.35
C ALA A 38 -13.49 16.76 22.69
N MET A 39 -13.21 16.72 21.39
CA MET A 39 -12.85 17.92 20.62
C MET A 39 -13.98 18.94 20.55
N ALA A 40 -15.24 18.52 20.47
CA ALA A 40 -16.39 19.43 20.49
C ALA A 40 -16.54 20.15 21.83
N TRP A 41 -16.20 19.47 22.93
CA TRP A 41 -16.21 20.03 24.27
C TRP A 41 -15.08 21.03 24.52
N ASP A 42 -13.83 20.63 24.21
CA ASP A 42 -12.65 21.49 24.34
C ASP A 42 -11.64 21.21 23.21
N CYS A 43 -11.85 21.89 22.07
CA CYS A 43 -11.04 21.68 20.87
C CYS A 43 -9.56 22.00 21.09
N ASN A 44 -9.26 23.09 21.81
CA ASN A 44 -7.88 23.53 22.01
C ASN A 44 -7.10 22.51 22.84
N THR A 45 -7.66 22.04 23.95
CA THR A 45 -7.00 21.07 24.82
C THR A 45 -6.81 19.73 24.09
N VAL A 46 -7.87 19.19 23.50
CA VAL A 46 -7.82 17.86 22.87
C VAL A 46 -7.00 17.85 21.58
N ALA A 47 -7.04 18.94 20.78
CA ALA A 47 -6.17 19.05 19.60
C ALA A 47 -4.69 19.12 19.98
N ASN A 48 -4.33 19.79 21.09
CA ASN A 48 -2.95 19.87 21.55
C ASN A 48 -2.46 18.59 22.24
N LEU A 49 -3.35 17.81 22.86
CA LEU A 49 -3.05 16.51 23.45
C LEU A 49 -2.46 15.52 22.43
N GLY A 50 -2.98 15.57 21.20
CA GLY A 50 -2.57 14.68 20.11
C GLY A 50 -3.32 13.34 20.12
N VAL A 51 -3.32 12.68 18.96
CA VAL A 51 -4.13 11.47 18.73
C VAL A 51 -3.65 10.29 19.59
N LYS A 52 -2.33 10.05 19.66
CA LYS A 52 -1.78 8.92 20.39
C LYS A 52 -2.06 9.02 21.89
N THR A 53 -1.79 10.18 22.48
CA THR A 53 -2.05 10.42 23.91
C THR A 53 -3.53 10.28 24.25
N PHE A 54 -4.43 10.76 23.38
CA PHE A 54 -5.86 10.53 23.58
C PHE A 54 -6.21 9.03 23.58
N LEU A 55 -5.64 8.24 22.67
CA LEU A 55 -5.87 6.80 22.63
C LEU A 55 -5.32 6.09 23.88
N ASP A 56 -4.18 6.55 24.41
CA ASP A 56 -3.59 6.03 25.65
C ASP A 56 -4.53 6.29 26.83
N GLU A 57 -5.03 7.52 26.98
CA GLU A 57 -5.96 7.90 28.03
C GLU A 57 -7.30 7.17 27.89
N TRP A 58 -7.83 7.06 26.67
CA TRP A 58 -9.07 6.35 26.41
C TRP A 58 -8.93 4.86 26.73
N ALA A 59 -7.83 4.22 26.34
CA ALA A 59 -7.59 2.82 26.68
C ALA A 59 -7.41 2.60 28.19
N ALA A 60 -6.70 3.49 28.88
CA ALA A 60 -6.52 3.44 30.34
C ALA A 60 -7.83 3.65 31.11
N GLN A 61 -8.79 4.39 30.55
CA GLN A 61 -10.12 4.58 31.13
C GLN A 61 -11.05 3.37 30.95
N ASN A 62 -10.90 2.64 29.84
CA ASN A 62 -11.85 1.60 29.44
C ASN A 62 -11.36 0.17 29.69
N PHE A 63 -10.05 -0.04 29.89
CA PHE A 63 -9.47 -1.38 30.04
C PHE A 63 -8.59 -1.51 31.29
N HIS A 64 -8.41 -2.74 31.75
CA HIS A 64 -7.52 -3.04 32.86
C HIS A 64 -6.09 -2.56 32.55
N PRO A 65 -5.35 -1.98 33.54
CA PRO A 65 -4.01 -1.44 33.33
C PRO A 65 -3.03 -2.40 32.67
N ASP A 66 -3.16 -3.70 32.92
CA ASP A 66 -2.29 -4.74 32.35
C ASP A 66 -2.33 -4.83 30.82
N VAL A 67 -3.42 -4.37 30.19
CA VAL A 67 -3.61 -4.45 28.73
C VAL A 67 -3.82 -3.09 28.06
N ALA A 68 -3.97 -2.00 28.82
CA ALA A 68 -4.33 -0.68 28.28
C ALA A 68 -3.34 -0.16 27.23
N GLU A 69 -2.02 -0.34 27.44
CA GLU A 69 -0.99 0.09 26.49
C GLU A 69 -1.05 -0.68 25.17
N ASP A 70 -1.19 -2.01 25.25
CA ASP A 70 -1.34 -2.88 24.09
C ASP A 70 -2.66 -2.54 23.35
N ALA A 71 -3.75 -2.31 24.08
CA ALA A 71 -5.04 -1.92 23.51
C ALA A 71 -4.97 -0.55 22.80
N SER A 72 -4.31 0.45 23.38
CA SER A 72 -4.07 1.73 22.70
C SER A 72 -3.26 1.55 21.42
N SER A 73 -2.28 0.65 21.44
CA SER A 73 -1.45 0.35 20.28
C SER A 73 -2.29 -0.33 19.18
N VAL A 74 -3.23 -1.20 19.55
CA VAL A 74 -4.21 -1.77 18.61
C VAL A 74 -5.10 -0.71 17.99
N LEU A 75 -5.67 0.19 18.79
CA LEU A 75 -6.54 1.28 18.31
C LEU A 75 -5.79 2.20 17.34
N ALA A 76 -4.53 2.56 17.67
CA ALA A 76 -3.70 3.37 16.80
C ALA A 76 -3.40 2.67 15.47
N GLY A 77 -3.02 1.39 15.52
CA GLY A 77 -2.78 0.58 14.32
C GLY A 77 -4.03 0.42 13.46
N TYR A 78 -5.19 0.23 14.09
CA TYR A 78 -6.47 0.11 13.40
C TYR A 78 -6.88 1.42 12.70
N ASP A 79 -6.72 2.59 13.34
CA ASP A 79 -6.94 3.91 12.70
C ASP A 79 -6.14 4.05 11.41
N ARG A 80 -4.88 3.58 11.41
CA ARG A 80 -4.03 3.61 10.21
C ARG A 80 -4.57 2.72 9.09
N ILE A 81 -4.91 1.48 9.39
CA ILE A 81 -5.33 0.52 8.36
C ILE A 81 -6.73 0.85 7.82
N ALA A 82 -7.67 1.20 8.69
CA ALA A 82 -9.02 1.61 8.30
C ALA A 82 -9.03 2.92 7.48
N SER A 83 -7.95 3.71 7.53
CA SER A 83 -7.80 4.93 6.72
C SER A 83 -7.37 4.66 5.27
N LEU A 84 -6.91 3.45 4.94
CA LEU A 84 -6.45 3.13 3.58
C LEU A 84 -7.59 3.22 2.57
N ARG A 85 -8.69 2.51 2.84
CA ARG A 85 -9.88 2.43 2.00
C ARG A 85 -11.03 1.83 2.79
N LYS A 86 -12.28 2.22 2.49
CA LYS A 86 -13.47 1.59 3.08
C LYS A 86 -13.59 0.14 2.59
N HIS A 87 -14.04 -0.78 3.46
CA HIS A 87 -14.15 -2.21 3.13
C HIS A 87 -14.98 -2.42 1.86
N GLU A 88 -16.13 -1.76 1.76
CA GLU A 88 -17.08 -1.83 0.65
C GLU A 88 -16.50 -1.38 -0.69
N LEU A 89 -15.34 -0.71 -0.68
CA LEU A 89 -14.61 -0.26 -1.86
C LEU A 89 -13.34 -1.08 -2.14
N ILE A 90 -12.93 -1.96 -1.23
CA ILE A 90 -11.77 -2.84 -1.44
C ILE A 90 -12.24 -4.07 -2.22
N GLU A 91 -11.69 -4.22 -3.42
CA GLU A 91 -11.99 -5.29 -4.36
C GLU A 91 -10.72 -6.06 -4.75
N PRO A 92 -10.84 -7.24 -5.41
CA PRO A 92 -9.67 -7.91 -5.95
C PRO A 92 -9.00 -7.02 -7.03
N GLY A 93 -7.79 -6.57 -6.74
CA GLY A 93 -7.02 -5.65 -7.58
C GLY A 93 -6.74 -4.31 -6.90
N THR A 94 -7.43 -3.97 -5.81
CA THR A 94 -7.18 -2.72 -5.07
C THR A 94 -5.74 -2.63 -4.56
N PHE A 95 -5.26 -3.67 -3.89
CA PHE A 95 -3.87 -3.75 -3.42
C PHE A 95 -3.05 -4.64 -4.37
N SER A 96 -1.92 -4.12 -4.82
CA SER A 96 -1.08 -4.79 -5.81
C SER A 96 -0.45 -6.06 -5.24
N ILE A 97 -0.70 -7.19 -5.91
CA ILE A 97 -0.04 -8.47 -5.64
C ILE A 97 1.25 -8.66 -6.45
N LEU A 98 1.58 -7.70 -7.33
CA LEU A 98 2.72 -7.77 -8.23
C LEU A 98 3.80 -6.76 -7.83
N HIS A 99 3.39 -5.53 -7.53
CA HIS A 99 4.31 -4.42 -7.39
C HIS A 99 4.54 -4.07 -5.92
N HIS A 100 5.80 -3.82 -5.59
CA HIS A 100 6.24 -3.28 -4.30
C HIS A 100 5.90 -4.11 -3.06
N CYS A 101 5.55 -5.39 -3.22
CA CYS A 101 5.05 -6.26 -2.15
C CYS A 101 3.89 -5.60 -1.37
N GLU A 102 3.05 -4.81 -2.04
CA GLU A 102 2.06 -3.96 -1.39
C GLU A 102 1.03 -4.77 -0.59
N ALA A 103 0.35 -5.72 -1.25
CA ALA A 103 -0.64 -6.57 -0.60
C ALA A 103 -0.04 -7.40 0.55
N ASP A 104 1.17 -7.93 0.37
CA ASP A 104 1.90 -8.68 1.41
C ASP A 104 2.25 -7.80 2.61
N THR A 105 2.69 -6.56 2.37
CA THR A 105 3.02 -5.60 3.44
C THR A 105 1.77 -5.22 4.24
N ILE A 106 0.65 -4.98 3.56
CA ILE A 106 -0.63 -4.64 4.22
C ILE A 106 -1.12 -5.83 5.06
N LEU A 107 -1.11 -7.04 4.50
CA LEU A 107 -1.51 -8.25 5.24
C LEU A 107 -0.58 -8.56 6.41
N GLY A 108 0.74 -8.40 6.26
CA GLY A 108 1.71 -8.58 7.35
C GLY A 108 1.49 -7.60 8.50
N ARG A 109 1.17 -6.34 8.19
CA ARG A 109 0.78 -5.33 9.19
C ARG A 109 -0.52 -5.69 9.89
N LEU A 110 -1.54 -6.10 9.13
CA LEU A 110 -2.82 -6.55 9.69
C LEU A 110 -2.65 -7.79 10.58
N GLN A 111 -1.84 -8.76 10.17
CA GLN A 111 -1.54 -9.95 10.97
C GLN A 111 -0.85 -9.58 12.28
N SER A 112 0.17 -8.72 12.22
CA SER A 112 0.89 -8.26 13.43
C SER A 112 -0.06 -7.55 14.40
N LEU A 113 -0.99 -6.76 13.87
CA LEU A 113 -2.02 -6.07 14.66
C LEU A 113 -3.04 -7.06 15.25
N LEU A 114 -3.46 -8.06 14.47
CA LEU A 114 -4.36 -9.13 14.91
C LEU A 114 -3.72 -9.97 16.02
N ASP A 115 -2.43 -10.28 15.91
CA ASP A 115 -1.69 -11.01 16.94
C ASP A 115 -1.65 -10.20 18.24
N LEU A 116 -1.44 -8.87 18.16
CA LEU A 116 -1.49 -7.98 19.31
C LEU A 116 -2.90 -7.92 19.93
N ALA A 117 -3.95 -7.75 19.10
CA ALA A 117 -5.33 -7.71 19.55
C ALA A 117 -5.77 -9.04 20.21
N THR A 118 -5.30 -10.17 19.67
CA THR A 118 -5.55 -11.51 20.24
C THR A 118 -4.84 -11.68 21.57
N ARG A 119 -3.61 -11.16 21.73
CA ARG A 119 -2.91 -11.14 23.02
C ARG A 119 -3.65 -10.29 24.05
N VAL A 120 -4.15 -9.12 23.68
CA VAL A 120 -4.98 -8.27 24.56
C VAL A 120 -6.21 -9.03 25.03
N TYR A 121 -6.96 -9.64 24.09
CA TYR A 121 -8.14 -10.44 24.38
C TYR A 121 -7.85 -11.66 25.29
N GLY A 122 -6.72 -12.34 25.09
CA GLY A 122 -6.34 -13.51 25.89
C GLY A 122 -5.85 -13.20 27.31
N ARG A 123 -5.60 -11.92 27.64
CA ARG A 123 -5.05 -11.48 28.93
C ARG A 123 -6.08 -10.87 29.87
N VAL A 124 -7.31 -10.65 29.41
CA VAL A 124 -8.36 -10.04 30.25
C VAL A 124 -9.21 -11.07 30.98
N SER A 125 -9.89 -10.61 32.04
CA SER A 125 -10.83 -11.42 32.81
C SER A 125 -12.03 -11.82 31.95
N GLU A 126 -12.73 -12.90 32.30
CA GLU A 126 -13.96 -13.32 31.59
C GLU A 126 -15.02 -12.22 31.56
N GLU A 127 -15.09 -11.38 32.60
CA GLU A 127 -16.03 -10.25 32.70
C GLU A 127 -15.73 -9.15 31.67
N ASP A 128 -14.45 -8.94 31.32
CA ASP A 128 -14.00 -7.91 30.38
C ASP A 128 -13.95 -8.39 28.92
N ARG A 129 -14.01 -9.71 28.69
CA ARG A 129 -13.82 -10.30 27.35
C ARG A 129 -14.76 -9.75 26.32
N ALA A 130 -16.03 -9.52 26.65
CA ALA A 130 -17.00 -8.98 25.69
C ALA A 130 -16.61 -7.57 25.22
N SER A 131 -16.19 -6.70 26.15
CA SER A 131 -15.77 -5.32 25.86
C SER A 131 -14.49 -5.29 25.01
N VAL A 132 -13.50 -6.13 25.36
CA VAL A 132 -12.26 -6.23 24.58
C VAL A 132 -12.50 -6.87 23.22
N PHE A 133 -13.39 -7.85 23.14
CA PHE A 133 -13.78 -8.44 21.86
C PHE A 133 -14.35 -7.37 20.94
N GLU A 134 -15.37 -6.64 21.38
CA GLU A 134 -16.08 -5.71 20.52
C GLU A 134 -15.26 -4.47 20.14
N LEU A 135 -14.44 -3.95 21.05
CA LEU A 135 -13.70 -2.69 20.86
C LEU A 135 -12.29 -2.88 20.27
N ILE A 136 -11.66 -4.04 20.50
CA ILE A 136 -10.25 -4.27 20.17
C ILE A 136 -10.09 -5.41 19.16
N LEU A 137 -10.54 -6.62 19.50
CA LEU A 137 -10.27 -7.80 18.66
C LEU A 137 -11.10 -7.83 17.38
N HIS A 138 -12.41 -7.66 17.50
CA HIS A 138 -13.37 -7.75 16.40
C HIS A 138 -13.01 -6.83 15.22
N PRO A 139 -12.84 -5.50 15.37
CA PRO A 139 -12.57 -4.63 14.23
C PRO A 139 -11.29 -5.02 13.46
N VAL A 140 -10.24 -5.44 14.17
CA VAL A 140 -8.99 -5.88 13.54
C VAL A 140 -9.16 -7.21 12.82
N LYS A 141 -9.81 -8.19 13.46
CA LYS A 141 -10.04 -9.52 12.89
C LYS A 141 -10.96 -9.44 11.66
N ALA A 142 -12.02 -8.64 11.71
CA ALA A 142 -12.91 -8.40 10.58
C ALA A 142 -12.15 -7.77 9.40
N THR A 143 -11.36 -6.71 9.62
CA THR A 143 -10.54 -6.11 8.55
C THR A 143 -9.50 -7.08 8.00
N TYR A 144 -8.86 -7.90 8.84
CA TYR A 144 -7.92 -8.92 8.36
C TYR A 144 -8.61 -9.93 7.45
N LEU A 145 -9.73 -10.51 7.87
CA LEU A 145 -10.49 -11.49 7.08
C LEU A 145 -10.94 -10.90 5.75
N PHE A 146 -11.51 -9.68 5.79
CA PHE A 146 -11.98 -8.98 4.60
C PHE A 146 -10.84 -8.71 3.60
N VAL A 147 -9.75 -8.09 4.05
CA VAL A 147 -8.63 -7.75 3.16
C VAL A 147 -7.94 -9.01 2.63
N ASN A 148 -7.77 -10.04 3.47
CA ASN A 148 -7.17 -11.30 3.06
C ASN A 148 -8.05 -12.01 2.01
N LEU A 149 -9.38 -12.01 2.19
CA LEU A 149 -10.32 -12.53 1.20
C LEU A 149 -10.11 -11.86 -0.17
N GLN A 150 -10.03 -10.53 -0.23
CA GLN A 150 -9.87 -9.80 -1.50
C GLN A 150 -8.48 -10.02 -2.14
N VAL A 151 -7.41 -10.04 -1.34
CA VAL A 151 -6.06 -10.33 -1.84
C VAL A 151 -5.96 -11.77 -2.36
N THR A 152 -6.53 -12.73 -1.65
CA THR A 152 -6.56 -14.15 -2.05
C THR A 152 -7.39 -14.34 -3.33
N ARG A 153 -8.48 -13.59 -3.52
CA ARG A 153 -9.21 -13.54 -4.79
C ARG A 153 -8.35 -13.02 -5.95
N SER A 154 -7.56 -11.96 -5.74
CA SER A 154 -6.61 -11.46 -6.75
C SER A 154 -5.58 -12.53 -7.13
N ARG A 155 -4.99 -13.20 -6.13
CA ARG A 155 -4.01 -14.27 -6.34
C ARG A 155 -4.62 -15.47 -7.06
N ASN A 156 -5.81 -15.91 -6.67
CA ASN A 156 -6.52 -17.00 -7.33
C ASN A 156 -6.75 -16.70 -8.82
N ARG A 157 -7.22 -15.49 -9.16
CA ARG A 157 -7.40 -15.05 -10.55
C ARG A 157 -6.08 -15.04 -11.33
N LEU A 158 -5.00 -14.54 -10.74
CA LEU A 158 -3.67 -14.53 -11.38
C LEU A 158 -3.13 -15.96 -11.58
N TYR A 159 -3.16 -16.79 -10.53
CA TYR A 159 -2.62 -18.14 -10.57
C TYR A 159 -3.41 -19.03 -11.53
N ALA A 160 -4.72 -18.85 -11.61
CA ALA A 160 -5.54 -19.54 -12.62
C ALA A 160 -5.17 -19.10 -14.04
N ARG A 161 -4.93 -17.80 -14.29
CA ARG A 161 -4.40 -17.30 -15.58
C ARG A 161 -3.06 -17.94 -15.92
N GLN A 162 -2.17 -18.10 -14.94
CA GLN A 162 -0.86 -18.76 -15.08
C GLN A 162 -0.94 -20.30 -15.21
N ARG A 163 -2.14 -20.88 -15.10
CA ARG A 163 -2.42 -22.34 -15.07
C ARG A 163 -1.76 -23.07 -13.90
N ARG A 164 -1.52 -22.37 -12.78
CA ARG A 164 -0.94 -22.99 -11.59
C ARG A 164 -1.94 -23.89 -10.89
N ASN A 165 -1.52 -25.07 -10.47
CA ASN A 165 -2.35 -25.95 -9.65
C ASN A 165 -2.72 -25.33 -8.29
N SER A 166 -1.85 -24.45 -7.75
CA SER A 166 -2.07 -23.72 -6.50
C SER A 166 -3.31 -22.83 -6.52
N ALA A 167 -3.81 -22.43 -7.70
CA ALA A 167 -5.05 -21.67 -7.84
C ALA A 167 -6.24 -22.37 -7.15
N ASN A 168 -6.35 -23.70 -7.24
CA ASN A 168 -7.46 -24.44 -6.64
C ASN A 168 -7.40 -24.47 -5.11
N ARG A 169 -6.21 -24.34 -4.50
CA ARG A 169 -6.09 -24.18 -3.04
C ARG A 169 -6.62 -22.82 -2.61
N LEU A 170 -6.21 -21.77 -3.31
CA LEU A 170 -6.70 -20.42 -3.05
C LEU A 170 -8.22 -20.33 -3.24
N ALA A 171 -8.78 -21.07 -4.20
CA ALA A 171 -10.23 -21.16 -4.36
C ALA A 171 -10.93 -21.72 -3.11
N LYS A 172 -10.34 -22.72 -2.44
CA LYS A 172 -10.86 -23.24 -1.16
C LYS A 172 -10.67 -22.21 -0.04
N GLU A 173 -9.48 -21.61 0.06
CA GLU A 173 -9.16 -20.61 1.07
C GLU A 173 -10.09 -19.39 1.00
N ILE A 174 -10.50 -18.98 -0.20
CA ILE A 174 -11.51 -17.94 -0.40
C ILE A 174 -12.84 -18.31 0.26
N LEU A 175 -13.30 -19.55 0.11
CA LEU A 175 -14.54 -20.02 0.74
C LEU A 175 -14.37 -20.10 2.26
N ASP A 176 -13.25 -20.64 2.73
CA ASP A 176 -12.96 -20.75 4.17
C ASP A 176 -12.87 -19.34 4.82
N LEU A 177 -12.31 -18.34 4.14
CA LEU A 177 -12.27 -16.94 4.59
C LEU A 177 -13.65 -16.26 4.57
N PHE A 178 -14.48 -16.57 3.57
CA PHE A 178 -15.83 -16.03 3.45
C PHE A 178 -16.74 -16.56 4.57
N ASP A 179 -16.64 -17.85 4.89
CA ASP A 179 -17.36 -18.45 6.03
C ASP A 179 -16.85 -17.87 7.36
N ALA A 180 -15.52 -17.72 7.52
CA ALA A 180 -14.93 -17.17 8.75
C ALA A 180 -15.34 -15.71 9.05
N ASP A 181 -15.59 -14.91 8.01
CA ASP A 181 -16.11 -13.54 8.14
C ASP A 181 -17.54 -13.54 8.72
N PHE A 182 -18.40 -14.44 8.24
CA PHE A 182 -19.76 -14.60 8.76
C PHE A 182 -19.77 -15.18 10.18
N ASP A 183 -18.94 -16.20 10.45
CA ASP A 183 -18.79 -16.79 11.78
C ASP A 183 -18.40 -15.72 12.83
N LEU A 184 -17.56 -14.76 12.45
CA LEU A 184 -17.18 -13.64 13.33
C LEU A 184 -18.38 -12.74 13.67
N SER A 185 -19.27 -12.51 12.72
CA SER A 185 -20.51 -11.76 12.95
C SER A 185 -21.46 -12.50 13.89
N GLU A 186 -21.57 -13.83 13.76
CA GLU A 186 -22.34 -14.66 14.68
C GLU A 186 -21.75 -14.64 16.09
N GLU A 187 -20.43 -14.75 16.23
CA GLU A 187 -19.75 -14.64 17.52
C GLU A 187 -20.11 -13.32 18.21
N TYR A 188 -20.03 -12.19 17.49
CA TYR A 188 -20.43 -10.88 18.01
C TYR A 188 -21.89 -10.83 18.46
N HIS A 189 -22.82 -11.39 17.66
CA HIS A 189 -24.25 -11.38 17.96
C HIS A 189 -24.63 -12.27 19.15
N THR A 190 -23.78 -13.22 19.56
CA THR A 190 -24.03 -14.08 20.73
C THR A 190 -23.51 -13.50 22.05
N LEU A 191 -22.64 -12.48 22.01
CA LEU A 191 -22.04 -11.90 23.20
C LEU A 191 -23.08 -11.46 24.23
N LEU A 192 -22.79 -11.76 25.49
CA LEU A 192 -23.60 -11.35 26.66
C LEU A 192 -25.08 -11.74 26.52
N GLY A 193 -25.36 -12.95 26.02
CA GLY A 193 -26.73 -13.43 25.84
C GLY A 193 -27.48 -12.73 24.70
N GLY A 194 -26.74 -12.24 23.69
CA GLY A 194 -27.32 -11.56 22.54
C GLY A 194 -27.52 -10.05 22.71
N LYS A 195 -26.78 -9.41 23.61
CA LYS A 195 -26.90 -7.97 23.90
C LYS A 195 -26.77 -7.11 22.64
N TRP A 196 -25.86 -7.49 21.73
CA TRP A 196 -25.57 -6.77 20.49
C TRP A 196 -26.02 -7.51 19.24
N ASN A 197 -27.01 -8.39 19.38
CA ASN A 197 -27.61 -9.06 18.24
C ASN A 197 -28.09 -8.01 17.21
N HIS A 198 -27.85 -8.30 15.93
CA HIS A 198 -28.16 -7.46 14.78
C HIS A 198 -27.24 -6.27 14.48
N MET A 199 -26.35 -5.86 15.40
CA MET A 199 -25.49 -4.66 15.17
C MET A 199 -24.58 -4.79 13.95
N LEU A 200 -24.19 -6.02 13.57
CA LEU A 200 -23.32 -6.30 12.43
C LEU A 200 -24.05 -7.04 11.31
N ARG A 201 -25.31 -6.70 11.03
CA ARG A 201 -26.08 -7.31 9.93
C ARG A 201 -25.95 -6.61 8.58
N GLN A 202 -25.14 -5.56 8.50
CA GLN A 202 -24.89 -4.83 7.28
C GLN A 202 -24.08 -5.70 6.30
N PRO A 203 -24.63 -6.02 5.12
CA PRO A 203 -23.84 -6.63 4.05
C PRO A 203 -22.73 -5.67 3.62
N HIS A 204 -21.53 -6.20 3.47
CA HIS A 204 -20.31 -5.44 3.22
C HIS A 204 -19.46 -6.04 2.07
N LEU A 205 -19.88 -7.19 1.51
CA LEU A 205 -19.32 -7.82 0.31
C LEU A 205 -20.36 -7.86 -0.83
N GLY A 206 -19.88 -7.69 -2.05
CA GLY A 206 -20.75 -7.77 -3.24
C GLY A 206 -21.41 -6.45 -3.65
N TYR A 207 -20.80 -5.32 -3.26
CA TYR A 207 -21.09 -4.04 -3.89
C TYR A 207 -20.76 -4.14 -5.39
N GLY A 208 -21.73 -3.78 -6.23
CA GLY A 208 -21.57 -3.79 -7.69
C GLY A 208 -21.33 -2.38 -8.23
N GLU A 209 -21.78 -2.12 -9.45
CA GLU A 209 -21.60 -0.82 -10.12
C GLU A 209 -22.38 0.35 -9.49
N THR A 210 -23.15 0.12 -8.42
CA THR A 210 -23.99 1.14 -7.77
C THR A 210 -23.62 1.30 -6.30
N TRP A 211 -23.95 2.46 -5.73
CA TRP A 211 -23.70 2.77 -4.31
C TRP A 211 -24.64 2.03 -3.34
N HIS A 212 -25.69 1.36 -3.84
CA HIS A 212 -26.67 0.70 -2.98
C HIS A 212 -26.05 -0.55 -2.32
N ALA A 213 -26.30 -0.71 -1.02
CA ALA A 213 -25.91 -1.89 -0.30
C ALA A 213 -26.60 -3.15 -0.86
N PRO A 214 -25.87 -4.28 -0.99
CA PRO A 214 -26.48 -5.55 -1.36
C PRO A 214 -27.42 -6.05 -0.26
N SER A 215 -28.33 -6.96 -0.61
CA SER A 215 -29.27 -7.56 0.37
C SER A 215 -28.66 -8.70 1.20
N ARG A 216 -27.50 -9.22 0.75
CA ARG A 216 -26.71 -10.27 1.40
C ARG A 216 -25.31 -10.28 0.79
N ASP A 217 -24.30 -10.65 1.59
CA ASP A 217 -22.94 -10.79 1.13
C ASP A 217 -22.79 -11.83 0.00
N MET A 218 -21.97 -11.48 -1.00
CA MET A 218 -21.59 -12.38 -2.07
C MET A 218 -20.13 -12.17 -2.50
N ILE A 219 -19.52 -13.26 -2.97
CA ILE A 219 -18.24 -13.24 -3.68
C ILE A 219 -18.41 -13.83 -5.08
N ASP A 220 -17.63 -13.34 -6.04
CA ASP A 220 -17.62 -13.83 -7.42
C ASP A 220 -16.22 -14.27 -7.88
N GLY A 221 -16.16 -14.82 -9.09
CA GLY A 221 -14.90 -14.92 -9.84
C GLY A 221 -13.88 -15.90 -9.26
N ILE A 222 -14.34 -16.89 -8.50
CA ILE A 222 -13.49 -17.99 -8.02
C ILE A 222 -13.06 -18.85 -9.21
N CYS A 223 -11.75 -18.97 -9.42
CA CYS A 223 -11.15 -19.60 -10.57
C CYS A 223 -10.54 -20.97 -10.22
N TYR A 224 -10.70 -21.95 -11.11
CA TYR A 224 -10.13 -23.30 -10.99
C TYR A 224 -9.36 -23.70 -12.26
N VAL A 225 -8.41 -24.62 -12.10
CA VAL A 225 -7.70 -25.31 -13.20
C VAL A 225 -7.94 -26.82 -13.13
N GLN A 226 -7.94 -27.50 -14.29
CA GLN A 226 -8.11 -28.96 -14.37
C GLN A 226 -6.80 -29.68 -14.00
N ARG A 227 -6.63 -30.04 -12.73
CA ARG A 227 -5.39 -30.67 -12.21
C ARG A 227 -5.08 -32.04 -12.80
N ARG A 228 -6.07 -32.74 -13.36
CA ARG A 228 -5.88 -34.07 -13.99
C ARG A 228 -5.44 -33.98 -15.44
N GLN A 229 -5.54 -32.80 -16.05
CA GLN A 229 -5.17 -32.58 -17.44
C GLN A 229 -3.70 -32.19 -17.51
N PRO A 230 -2.86 -32.93 -18.24
CA PRO A 230 -1.51 -32.47 -18.55
C PRO A 230 -1.55 -31.13 -19.29
N SER A 231 -0.60 -30.25 -18.96
CA SER A 231 -0.33 -29.08 -19.77
C SER A 231 0.04 -29.47 -21.21
N ASN A 232 -0.10 -28.55 -22.16
CA ASN A 232 0.31 -28.81 -23.54
C ASN A 232 1.80 -29.20 -23.59
N PRO A 233 2.18 -30.28 -24.28
CA PRO A 233 3.56 -30.75 -24.34
C PRO A 233 4.58 -29.67 -24.74
N ILE A 234 4.20 -28.68 -25.55
CA ILE A 234 5.12 -27.64 -26.00
C ILE A 234 5.44 -26.59 -24.92
N VAL A 235 4.55 -26.41 -23.93
CA VAL A 235 4.77 -25.49 -22.80
C VAL A 235 5.35 -26.19 -21.58
N GLY A 236 5.21 -27.52 -21.50
CA GLY A 236 5.70 -28.29 -20.36
C GLY A 236 4.79 -28.18 -19.14
N GLN A 237 5.17 -28.88 -18.08
CA GLN A 237 4.41 -28.99 -16.83
C GLN A 237 4.95 -28.03 -15.75
N MET A 238 6.20 -27.58 -15.87
CA MET A 238 6.80 -26.56 -15.03
C MET A 238 6.38 -25.17 -15.49
N GLY A 239 6.06 -24.30 -14.55
CA GLY A 239 5.93 -22.87 -14.79
C GLY A 239 6.82 -22.09 -13.86
N VAL A 240 7.28 -20.94 -14.35
CA VAL A 240 8.06 -19.97 -13.57
C VAL A 240 7.40 -18.60 -13.71
N ALA A 241 7.35 -17.85 -12.62
CA ALA A 241 6.92 -16.45 -12.63
C ALA A 241 7.83 -15.65 -11.70
N ILE A 242 8.23 -14.46 -12.14
CA ILE A 242 9.03 -13.53 -11.35
C ILE A 242 8.14 -12.53 -10.61
N GLU A 243 8.67 -11.90 -9.57
CA GLU A 243 8.02 -10.74 -8.95
C GLU A 243 7.72 -9.64 -9.99
N GLY A 244 6.68 -8.84 -9.73
CA GLY A 244 6.41 -7.66 -10.56
C GLY A 244 5.81 -7.95 -11.94
N HIS A 245 5.55 -9.21 -12.30
CA HIS A 245 5.07 -9.53 -13.64
C HIS A 245 4.05 -10.71 -13.66
N GLU A 246 2.95 -10.58 -14.42
CA GLU A 246 1.96 -11.67 -14.57
C GLU A 246 2.41 -12.78 -15.54
N GLY A 247 3.31 -12.42 -16.45
CA GLY A 247 3.77 -13.19 -17.62
C GLY A 247 3.18 -12.61 -18.91
N VAL A 248 3.97 -12.44 -19.98
CA VAL A 248 3.53 -11.72 -21.19
C VAL A 248 2.31 -12.37 -21.84
N ARG A 249 2.28 -13.70 -21.86
CA ARG A 249 1.16 -14.52 -22.37
C ARG A 249 0.80 -15.60 -21.39
N SER A 250 0.54 -15.18 -20.16
CA SER A 250 0.35 -16.07 -19.03
C SER A 250 -0.66 -17.18 -19.31
N GLY A 251 -0.21 -18.44 -19.20
CA GLY A 251 -1.03 -19.63 -19.43
C GLY A 251 -1.56 -19.85 -20.85
N ARG A 252 -1.01 -19.15 -21.85
CA ARG A 252 -1.31 -19.34 -23.26
C ARG A 252 -0.14 -20.02 -23.97
N ILE A 253 -0.44 -20.66 -25.09
CA ILE A 253 0.55 -21.30 -25.96
C ILE A 253 0.67 -20.51 -27.27
N ASN A 254 1.84 -20.49 -27.88
CA ASN A 254 2.08 -19.99 -29.23
C ASN A 254 2.99 -20.95 -30.01
N GLU A 255 3.14 -20.75 -31.32
CA GLU A 255 3.95 -21.63 -32.19
C GLU A 255 5.43 -21.68 -31.78
N GLU A 256 5.93 -20.65 -31.08
CA GLU A 256 7.30 -20.59 -30.56
C GLU A 256 7.45 -21.07 -29.11
N SER A 257 6.39 -21.56 -28.48
CA SER A 257 6.48 -22.18 -27.16
C SER A 257 7.24 -23.49 -27.29
N GLU A 258 8.40 -23.58 -26.66
CA GLU A 258 9.26 -24.76 -26.70
C GLU A 258 9.82 -24.97 -25.30
N ARG A 259 9.24 -25.91 -24.55
CA ARG A 259 9.56 -26.18 -23.14
C ARG A 259 11.03 -26.46 -22.85
N THR A 260 11.80 -26.82 -23.87
CA THR A 260 13.24 -27.09 -23.77
C THR A 260 14.12 -25.85 -24.01
N HIS A 261 13.51 -24.71 -24.33
CA HIS A 261 14.15 -23.44 -24.64
C HIS A 261 13.58 -22.32 -23.76
N PRO A 262 14.37 -21.28 -23.45
CA PRO A 262 13.91 -20.23 -22.58
C PRO A 262 12.98 -19.26 -23.33
N SER A 263 12.19 -18.52 -22.55
CA SER A 263 11.43 -17.37 -23.02
C SER A 263 12.36 -16.38 -23.74
N ARG A 264 11.97 -15.98 -24.95
CA ARG A 264 12.78 -15.14 -25.85
C ARG A 264 11.96 -14.07 -26.53
N ARG A 265 12.65 -13.09 -27.15
CA ARG A 265 12.03 -12.00 -27.92
C ARG A 265 11.00 -11.24 -27.08
N ASP A 266 9.75 -11.25 -27.50
CA ASP A 266 8.65 -10.54 -26.86
C ASP A 266 8.17 -11.18 -25.55
N LEU A 267 8.60 -12.41 -25.24
CA LEU A 267 8.36 -13.05 -23.94
C LEU A 267 9.37 -12.64 -22.86
N LEU A 268 10.54 -12.11 -23.27
CA LEU A 268 11.64 -11.77 -22.38
C LEU A 268 11.24 -10.87 -21.20
N PRO A 269 10.40 -9.81 -21.38
CA PRO A 269 9.97 -8.98 -20.26
C PRO A 269 9.30 -9.75 -19.12
N GLY A 270 8.67 -10.89 -19.41
CA GLY A 270 8.01 -11.73 -18.40
C GLY A 270 8.94 -12.57 -17.53
N VAL A 271 10.22 -12.60 -17.85
CA VAL A 271 11.28 -13.31 -17.12
C VAL A 271 12.46 -12.40 -16.78
N THR A 272 12.33 -11.09 -16.98
CA THR A 272 13.33 -10.07 -16.60
C THR A 272 12.90 -9.35 -15.32
N PHE A 273 13.69 -9.50 -14.26
CA PHE A 273 13.42 -8.83 -12.99
C PHE A 273 13.54 -7.30 -13.08
N GLY A 274 12.90 -6.62 -12.13
CA GLY A 274 13.27 -5.25 -11.81
C GLY A 274 14.74 -5.19 -11.37
N CYS A 275 15.48 -4.21 -11.88
CA CYS A 275 16.90 -4.09 -11.59
C CYS A 275 17.17 -4.05 -10.07
N ILE A 276 18.20 -4.77 -9.62
CA ILE A 276 18.66 -4.77 -8.23
C ILE A 276 19.95 -3.95 -8.10
N ASN A 277 20.04 -3.13 -7.06
CA ASN A 277 21.22 -2.30 -6.74
C ASN A 277 21.44 -2.27 -5.23
N ARG A 278 22.55 -1.68 -4.78
CA ARG A 278 22.94 -1.62 -3.35
C ARG A 278 21.94 -0.88 -2.45
N TYR A 279 21.11 -0.02 -3.04
CA TYR A 279 20.17 0.86 -2.36
C TYR A 279 18.71 0.42 -2.51
N GLY A 280 18.49 -0.71 -3.19
CA GLY A 280 17.19 -1.27 -3.49
C GLY A 280 16.75 -2.35 -2.53
N PRO A 281 15.74 -3.15 -2.92
CA PRO A 281 15.35 -4.30 -2.13
C PRO A 281 16.53 -5.27 -2.00
N ALA A 282 16.70 -5.83 -0.80
CA ALA A 282 17.81 -6.71 -0.46
C ALA A 282 17.78 -8.03 -1.26
N SER A 283 16.60 -8.48 -1.65
CA SER A 283 16.37 -9.62 -2.52
C SER A 283 15.27 -9.32 -3.53
N ARG A 284 15.30 -10.13 -4.59
CA ARG A 284 14.23 -10.32 -5.56
C ARG A 284 13.68 -11.74 -5.40
N TRP A 285 12.49 -12.06 -5.90
CA TRP A 285 11.94 -13.41 -5.79
C TRP A 285 11.25 -13.88 -7.07
N PHE A 286 11.24 -15.19 -7.25
CA PHE A 286 10.44 -15.85 -8.26
C PHE A 286 9.81 -17.12 -7.69
N GLU A 287 8.82 -17.65 -8.38
CA GLU A 287 8.09 -18.84 -8.00
C GLU A 287 8.16 -19.88 -9.11
N ILE A 288 8.44 -21.12 -8.72
CA ILE A 288 8.35 -22.31 -9.58
C ILE A 288 7.10 -23.08 -9.17
N PHE A 289 6.28 -23.44 -10.14
CA PHE A 289 4.96 -24.03 -9.88
C PHE A 289 4.62 -25.14 -10.87
N THR A 290 3.62 -25.95 -10.51
CA THR A 290 3.14 -27.05 -11.34
C THR A 290 1.94 -26.63 -12.20
N ARG A 291 1.96 -27.09 -13.45
CA ARG A 291 0.87 -27.13 -14.42
C ARG A 291 0.60 -28.60 -14.71
N GLY A 292 -0.59 -29.10 -14.42
CA GLY A 292 -0.96 -30.50 -14.71
C GLY A 292 -0.59 -31.50 -13.60
N PRO A 293 -0.64 -32.82 -13.88
CA PRO A 293 -0.77 -33.85 -12.84
C PRO A 293 0.54 -34.49 -12.38
N ILE A 294 1.70 -34.08 -12.89
CA ILE A 294 2.97 -34.73 -12.58
C ILE A 294 3.79 -33.95 -11.54
N THR A 295 4.55 -34.69 -10.74
CA THR A 295 5.59 -34.14 -9.87
C THR A 295 6.75 -33.62 -10.72
N ILE A 296 7.39 -32.53 -10.28
CA ILE A 296 8.50 -31.88 -10.98
C ILE A 296 9.70 -31.79 -10.04
N ASP A 297 10.82 -32.36 -10.46
CA ASP A 297 12.10 -32.26 -9.74
C ASP A 297 12.99 -31.22 -10.44
N TRP A 298 13.20 -30.07 -9.82
CA TRP A 298 13.87 -28.92 -10.42
C TRP A 298 15.23 -28.60 -9.80
N GLN A 299 16.09 -27.95 -10.58
CA GLN A 299 17.42 -27.50 -10.20
C GLN A 299 17.69 -26.11 -10.79
N ILE A 300 18.49 -25.31 -10.08
CA ILE A 300 18.87 -23.96 -10.45
C ILE A 300 20.39 -23.88 -10.59
N SER A 301 20.84 -23.17 -11.63
CA SER A 301 22.22 -22.71 -11.76
C SER A 301 22.25 -21.21 -12.07
N THR A 302 23.29 -20.51 -11.60
CA THR A 302 23.46 -19.08 -11.83
C THR A 302 24.69 -18.81 -12.70
N SER A 303 24.63 -17.80 -13.58
CA SER A 303 25.76 -17.45 -14.45
C SER A 303 26.93 -16.80 -13.70
N ALA A 304 26.71 -16.34 -12.47
CA ALA A 304 27.71 -15.66 -11.65
C ALA A 304 27.68 -16.10 -10.18
N LYS A 305 28.87 -16.20 -9.57
CA LYS A 305 29.07 -16.66 -8.18
C LYS A 305 28.53 -15.69 -7.12
N PHE A 306 28.42 -14.41 -7.48
CA PHE A 306 27.89 -13.36 -6.60
C PHE A 306 26.36 -13.38 -6.55
N ILE A 307 25.67 -14.09 -7.46
CA ILE A 307 24.24 -14.32 -7.35
C ILE A 307 23.99 -15.49 -6.40
N LYS A 308 23.19 -15.25 -5.37
CA LYS A 308 22.75 -16.26 -4.40
C LYS A 308 21.27 -16.51 -4.57
N VAL A 309 20.87 -17.77 -4.45
CA VAL A 309 19.46 -18.16 -4.39
C VAL A 309 19.20 -18.91 -3.07
N SER A 310 18.01 -18.75 -2.50
CA SER A 310 17.66 -19.38 -1.22
C SER A 310 17.53 -20.91 -1.29
N SER A 311 17.23 -21.44 -2.47
CA SER A 311 17.26 -22.87 -2.76
C SER A 311 17.78 -23.11 -4.18
N TYR A 312 18.60 -24.14 -4.35
CA TYR A 312 19.18 -24.53 -5.65
C TYR A 312 18.49 -25.75 -6.28
N SER A 313 17.62 -26.44 -5.55
CA SER A 313 16.85 -27.57 -6.06
C SER A 313 15.61 -27.82 -5.21
N GLY A 314 14.65 -28.57 -5.75
CA GLY A 314 13.47 -28.93 -5.02
C GLY A 314 12.54 -29.84 -5.80
N ARG A 315 11.44 -30.20 -5.14
CA ARG A 315 10.38 -31.05 -5.68
C ARG A 315 9.05 -30.33 -5.55
N LEU A 316 8.28 -30.28 -6.64
CA LEU A 316 6.93 -29.74 -6.65
C LEU A 316 5.92 -30.87 -6.84
N VAL A 317 4.99 -30.98 -5.89
CA VAL A 317 3.88 -31.94 -5.98
C VAL A 317 2.60 -31.20 -6.39
N PRO A 318 1.88 -31.66 -7.44
CA PRO A 318 0.62 -31.05 -7.87
C PRO A 318 -0.42 -30.90 -6.77
N GLY A 319 -0.75 -29.66 -6.43
CA GLY A 319 -1.70 -29.35 -5.36
C GLY A 319 -1.06 -29.10 -3.99
N GLU A 320 0.27 -29.10 -3.89
CA GLU A 320 1.05 -28.51 -2.79
C GLU A 320 1.50 -27.08 -3.13
N PRO A 321 1.96 -26.28 -2.14
CA PRO A 321 2.41 -24.91 -2.38
C PRO A 321 3.48 -24.80 -3.48
N ASP A 322 3.46 -23.67 -4.19
CA ASP A 322 4.50 -23.34 -5.17
C ASP A 322 5.83 -23.09 -4.43
N ALA A 323 6.97 -23.30 -5.11
CA ALA A 323 8.28 -23.03 -4.52
C ALA A 323 8.67 -21.56 -4.75
N ARG A 324 8.74 -20.77 -3.69
CA ARG A 324 9.30 -19.41 -3.74
C ARG A 324 10.81 -19.43 -3.51
N VAL A 325 11.55 -18.81 -4.43
CA VAL A 325 13.01 -18.71 -4.39
C VAL A 325 13.39 -17.24 -4.33
N GLU A 326 14.11 -16.86 -3.27
CA GLU A 326 14.70 -15.53 -3.11
C GLU A 326 16.05 -15.49 -3.84
N VAL A 327 16.35 -14.36 -4.45
CA VAL A 327 17.55 -14.08 -5.24
C VAL A 327 18.20 -12.83 -4.68
N SER A 328 19.47 -12.92 -4.29
CA SER A 328 20.22 -11.79 -3.76
C SER A 328 21.60 -11.68 -4.41
N ILE A 329 22.25 -10.54 -4.20
CA ILE A 329 23.61 -10.27 -4.67
C ILE A 329 24.55 -10.17 -3.48
N ASP A 330 25.65 -10.91 -3.54
CA ASP A 330 26.82 -10.69 -2.69
C ASP A 330 27.59 -9.48 -3.21
N TRP A 331 27.23 -8.31 -2.68
CA TRP A 331 27.79 -7.02 -3.04
C TRP A 331 29.28 -6.86 -2.73
N THR A 332 29.89 -7.79 -1.97
CA THR A 332 31.35 -7.81 -1.72
C THR A 332 32.14 -8.31 -2.92
N GLN A 333 31.49 -9.08 -3.80
CA GLN A 333 32.08 -9.63 -5.03
C GLN A 333 31.75 -8.80 -6.28
N VAL A 334 30.97 -7.73 -6.13
CA VAL A 334 30.61 -6.80 -7.21
C VAL A 334 31.36 -5.49 -6.97
N PRO A 335 32.34 -5.11 -7.80
CA PRO A 335 33.00 -3.81 -7.69
C PRO A 335 32.01 -2.64 -7.87
N PRO A 336 32.34 -1.43 -7.37
CA PRO A 336 31.67 -0.20 -7.82
C PRO A 336 31.65 -0.12 -9.35
N ASP A 337 30.58 0.43 -9.92
CA ASP A 337 30.37 0.61 -11.36
C ASP A 337 30.28 -0.68 -12.21
N MET A 338 30.32 -1.86 -11.57
CA MET A 338 30.01 -3.10 -12.27
C MET A 338 28.49 -3.20 -12.49
N HIS A 339 28.08 -3.17 -13.76
CA HIS A 339 26.70 -3.33 -14.18
C HIS A 339 26.58 -4.47 -15.18
N GLY A 340 25.44 -5.12 -15.21
CA GLY A 340 25.17 -6.15 -16.18
C GLY A 340 23.85 -6.84 -15.94
N GLU A 341 23.71 -8.01 -16.55
CA GLU A 341 22.57 -8.89 -16.37
C GLU A 341 23.10 -10.28 -16.04
N ALA A 342 22.66 -10.83 -14.92
CA ALA A 342 22.95 -12.20 -14.54
C ALA A 342 21.80 -13.11 -14.99
N GLN A 343 22.14 -14.34 -15.37
CA GLN A 343 21.17 -15.35 -15.80
C GLN A 343 20.99 -16.40 -14.70
N ILE A 344 19.75 -16.84 -14.53
CA ILE A 344 19.37 -17.89 -13.59
C ILE A 344 18.62 -18.95 -14.38
N ASP A 345 19.26 -20.09 -14.55
CA ASP A 345 18.75 -21.22 -15.33
C ASP A 345 17.98 -22.16 -14.40
N ILE A 346 16.76 -22.51 -14.78
CA ILE A 346 15.89 -23.43 -14.05
C ILE A 346 15.59 -24.62 -14.96
N ARG A 347 15.98 -25.82 -14.53
CA ARG A 347 15.78 -27.07 -15.28
C ARG A 347 15.02 -28.06 -14.44
N SER A 348 14.14 -28.83 -15.08
CA SER A 348 13.49 -29.98 -14.47
C SER A 348 14.03 -31.30 -15.04
N GLN A 349 13.94 -32.37 -14.27
CA GLN A 349 14.24 -33.73 -14.76
C GLN A 349 13.25 -34.17 -15.86
N GLU A 350 12.06 -33.56 -15.87
CA GLU A 350 10.98 -33.78 -16.81
C GLU A 350 11.21 -33.12 -18.19
N GLY A 351 12.29 -32.35 -18.33
CA GLY A 351 12.75 -31.75 -19.58
C GLY A 351 12.29 -30.31 -19.82
N ASP A 352 11.67 -29.68 -18.84
CA ASP A 352 11.32 -28.26 -18.90
C ASP A 352 12.51 -27.37 -18.50
N TYR A 353 12.70 -26.25 -19.21
CA TYR A 353 13.77 -25.27 -19.03
C TYR A 353 13.23 -23.85 -19.10
N GLU A 354 13.72 -22.98 -18.22
CA GLU A 354 13.50 -21.53 -18.31
C GLU A 354 14.77 -20.78 -17.88
N GLN A 355 14.96 -19.56 -18.40
CA GLN A 355 16.06 -18.68 -18.00
C GLN A 355 15.50 -17.34 -17.54
N LEU A 356 15.83 -16.96 -16.32
CA LEU A 356 15.48 -15.66 -15.75
C LEU A 356 16.65 -14.68 -15.89
N HIS A 357 16.32 -13.41 -16.05
CA HIS A 357 17.26 -12.33 -16.31
C HIS A 357 17.22 -11.32 -15.17
N LEU A 358 18.31 -11.18 -14.43
CA LEU A 358 18.45 -10.26 -13.30
C LEU A 358 19.41 -9.12 -13.67
N PRO A 359 18.90 -7.96 -14.14
CA PRO A 359 19.70 -6.77 -14.27
C PRO A 359 20.21 -6.31 -12.90
N PHE A 360 21.51 -6.05 -12.79
CA PHE A 360 22.11 -5.56 -11.56
C PHE A 360 23.01 -4.36 -11.80
N ARG A 361 23.11 -3.51 -10.78
CA ARG A 361 24.02 -2.37 -10.80
C ARG A 361 24.76 -2.23 -9.47
N GLY A 362 26.07 -2.19 -9.55
CA GLY A 362 26.98 -2.00 -8.43
C GLY A 362 27.24 -0.55 -8.05
N ASP A 363 26.46 0.43 -8.55
CA ASP A 363 26.66 1.86 -8.26
C ASP A 363 26.76 2.12 -6.76
N VAL A 364 27.61 3.07 -6.39
CA VAL A 364 27.80 3.55 -5.03
C VAL A 364 27.64 5.08 -5.04
N VAL A 365 26.87 5.62 -4.10
CA VAL A 365 26.81 7.06 -3.84
C VAL A 365 28.19 7.52 -3.36
N PRO A 366 28.78 8.57 -3.95
CA PRO A 366 30.07 9.10 -3.52
C PRO A 366 30.05 9.42 -2.01
N PRO A 367 31.11 9.09 -1.23
CA PRO A 367 31.12 9.25 0.22
C PRO A 367 30.82 10.66 0.72
N GLU A 368 31.12 11.69 -0.07
CA GLU A 368 30.84 13.09 0.21
C GLU A 368 29.35 13.46 0.10
N VAL A 369 28.55 12.64 -0.59
CA VAL A 369 27.11 12.87 -0.75
C VAL A 369 26.37 12.22 0.41
N THR A 370 25.83 13.06 1.29
CA THR A 370 25.05 12.65 2.45
C THR A 370 23.73 13.41 2.52
N GLY A 371 22.79 12.90 3.31
CA GLY A 371 21.52 13.56 3.58
C GLY A 371 20.49 13.42 2.45
N VAL A 372 20.64 12.42 1.58
CA VAL A 372 19.84 12.25 0.35
C VAL A 372 19.07 10.94 0.33
N TYR A 373 17.92 10.93 -0.35
CA TYR A 373 17.26 9.70 -0.78
C TYR A 373 17.85 9.19 -2.09
N VAL A 374 18.13 7.89 -2.18
CA VAL A 374 18.86 7.33 -3.31
C VAL A 374 17.95 6.59 -4.26
N GLU A 375 18.19 6.81 -5.55
CA GLU A 375 17.51 6.11 -6.62
C GLU A 375 17.67 4.59 -6.52
N SER A 376 16.54 3.89 -6.61
CA SER A 376 16.53 2.45 -6.82
C SER A 376 15.34 2.01 -7.66
N SER A 377 15.54 0.95 -8.44
CA SER A 377 14.45 0.31 -9.20
C SER A 377 13.71 1.28 -10.14
N GLY A 378 14.38 2.33 -10.63
CA GLY A 378 13.80 3.31 -11.54
C GLY A 378 12.99 4.43 -10.88
N TYR A 379 13.08 4.61 -9.56
CA TYR A 379 12.43 5.72 -8.86
C TYR A 379 13.21 6.20 -7.63
N VAL A 380 12.79 7.36 -7.11
CA VAL A 380 13.06 7.80 -5.73
C VAL A 380 11.73 8.04 -5.04
N SER A 381 11.53 7.49 -3.85
CA SER A 381 10.29 7.64 -3.06
C SER A 381 10.64 8.23 -1.71
N ILE A 382 10.05 9.38 -1.37
CA ILE A 382 10.39 10.16 -0.20
C ILE A 382 9.11 10.40 0.61
N PRO A 383 9.05 9.99 1.89
CA PRO A 383 7.99 10.41 2.79
C PRO A 383 7.98 11.93 2.91
N ALA A 384 6.80 12.56 2.99
CA ALA A 384 6.73 14.00 3.25
C ALA A 384 7.45 14.42 4.55
N THR A 385 7.51 13.51 5.52
CA THR A 385 8.20 13.70 6.79
C THR A 385 9.71 13.45 6.71
N GLY A 386 10.22 13.05 5.55
CA GLY A 386 11.63 12.75 5.29
C GLY A 386 12.53 13.97 5.07
N CYS A 387 12.10 15.17 5.46
CA CYS A 387 12.88 16.39 5.36
C CYS A 387 13.00 17.10 6.72
N THR A 388 13.80 18.15 6.77
CA THR A 388 13.82 19.04 7.95
C THR A 388 12.53 19.87 7.97
N ILE A 389 11.68 19.63 8.97
CA ILE A 389 10.42 20.35 9.16
C ILE A 389 10.60 21.42 10.23
N ASN A 390 10.55 22.68 9.81
CA ASN A 390 10.61 23.84 10.71
C ASN A 390 9.25 24.58 10.69
N PRO A 391 8.85 25.24 11.80
CA PRO A 391 7.71 26.14 11.80
C PRO A 391 7.78 27.15 10.64
N PRO A 392 6.65 27.47 9.99
CA PRO A 392 5.28 27.13 10.40
C PRO A 392 4.77 25.75 9.93
N TYR A 393 5.62 24.87 9.38
CA TYR A 393 5.22 23.50 9.08
C TYR A 393 5.09 22.65 10.36
N GLU A 394 4.16 21.70 10.34
CA GLU A 394 3.93 20.71 11.39
C GLU A 394 3.87 19.31 10.78
N MET A 395 4.49 18.36 11.48
CA MET A 395 4.36 16.93 11.18
C MET A 395 3.11 16.35 11.84
N LEU A 396 2.32 15.61 11.08
CA LEU A 396 1.14 14.89 11.54
C LEU A 396 1.36 13.37 11.39
N PRO A 397 2.03 12.71 12.37
CA PRO A 397 2.40 11.30 12.24
C PRO A 397 1.19 10.35 12.12
N ASN A 398 0.03 10.76 12.65
CA ASN A 398 -1.19 9.96 12.67
C ASN A 398 -2.21 10.38 11.60
N THR A 399 -1.77 11.02 10.52
CA THR A 399 -2.63 11.53 9.43
C THR A 399 -2.10 11.08 8.07
N GLY A 400 -3.01 10.77 7.15
CA GLY A 400 -2.71 10.28 5.80
C GLY A 400 -2.89 8.77 5.67
N ARG A 401 -2.33 8.13 4.64
CA ARG A 401 -2.45 6.67 4.42
C ARG A 401 -1.20 5.87 4.81
N LEU A 402 -0.05 6.55 4.90
CA LEU A 402 1.24 5.94 5.25
C LEU A 402 1.55 6.08 6.74
N ASP A 403 2.40 5.20 7.27
CA ASP A 403 2.81 5.23 8.68
C ASP A 403 3.78 6.37 8.99
N THR A 404 4.33 6.98 7.93
CA THR A 404 5.20 8.15 7.99
C THR A 404 4.42 9.45 8.24
N GLY A 405 3.09 9.41 8.21
CA GLY A 405 2.23 10.57 8.44
C GLY A 405 2.15 11.54 7.27
N SER A 406 1.71 12.77 7.56
CA SER A 406 1.65 13.89 6.61
C SER A 406 2.38 15.12 7.14
N VAL A 407 2.67 16.07 6.26
CA VAL A 407 3.13 17.42 6.60
C VAL A 407 2.06 18.44 6.21
N THR A 408 1.85 19.43 7.08
CA THR A 408 0.93 20.55 6.84
C THR A 408 1.50 21.87 7.36
N LEU A 409 0.76 22.98 7.17
CA LEU A 409 1.03 24.23 7.88
C LEU A 409 0.20 24.30 9.16
N GLN A 410 0.77 24.89 10.21
CA GLN A 410 0.01 25.26 11.39
C GLN A 410 -1.18 26.15 11.01
N PRO A 411 -2.37 26.00 11.62
CA PRO A 411 -3.52 26.83 11.29
C PRO A 411 -3.30 28.34 11.46
N SER A 412 -2.37 28.75 12.33
CA SER A 412 -1.96 30.13 12.56
C SER A 412 -0.99 30.69 11.51
N ALA A 413 -0.49 29.87 10.59
CA ALA A 413 0.37 30.32 9.51
C ALA A 413 -0.41 31.29 8.61
N GLY A 414 0.07 32.53 8.48
CA GLY A 414 -0.59 33.56 7.66
C GLY A 414 -0.68 33.13 6.19
N ARG A 415 -1.83 33.39 5.55
CA ARG A 415 -2.11 33.05 4.15
C ARG A 415 -1.21 33.82 3.15
N ASP A 416 -0.69 34.97 3.55
CA ASP A 416 0.06 35.91 2.70
C ASP A 416 1.60 35.89 2.93
N GLY A 417 2.15 34.96 3.70
CA GLY A 417 3.56 34.98 4.13
C GLY A 417 4.54 34.10 3.34
N ASP A 418 5.77 34.58 3.19
CA ASP A 418 6.96 33.97 2.57
C ASP A 418 7.41 32.70 3.33
N THR A 419 6.57 31.66 3.32
CA THR A 419 6.90 30.38 3.95
C THR A 419 8.02 29.73 3.15
N SER A 420 9.06 29.26 3.83
CA SER A 420 10.15 28.54 3.18
C SER A 420 9.65 27.28 2.48
N CYS A 421 10.37 26.80 1.48
CA CYS A 421 10.08 25.49 0.90
C CYS A 421 10.51 24.38 1.87
N LEU A 422 9.76 23.27 1.85
CA LEU A 422 10.23 21.95 2.27
C LEU A 422 11.17 21.44 1.18
N CYS A 423 12.37 21.01 1.59
CA CYS A 423 13.43 20.58 0.69
C CYS A 423 13.63 19.06 0.81
N TYR A 424 13.51 18.36 -0.32
CA TYR A 424 13.65 16.91 -0.42
C TYR A 424 14.84 16.57 -1.31
N PRO A 425 16.04 16.44 -0.74
CA PRO A 425 17.24 16.12 -1.50
C PRO A 425 17.28 14.63 -1.89
N PHE A 426 17.70 14.35 -3.11
CA PHE A 426 17.83 13.01 -3.65
C PHE A 426 19.00 12.85 -4.62
N TYR A 427 19.40 11.60 -4.86
CA TYR A 427 20.52 11.27 -5.74
C TYR A 427 20.10 10.28 -6.82
N THR A 428 20.44 10.57 -8.07
CA THR A 428 20.17 9.75 -9.25
C THR A 428 21.47 9.24 -9.89
N PHE A 429 21.43 8.05 -10.47
CA PHE A 429 22.57 7.41 -11.13
C PHE A 429 22.56 7.54 -12.65
N PHE A 430 21.40 7.75 -13.27
CA PHE A 430 21.29 7.71 -14.73
C PHE A 430 20.68 8.95 -15.36
N THR A 431 21.12 9.21 -16.60
CA THR A 431 20.47 10.20 -17.45
C THR A 431 19.14 9.67 -17.96
N THR A 432 18.05 10.41 -17.73
CA THR A 432 16.75 10.11 -18.34
C THR A 432 16.25 11.27 -19.20
N SER A 433 15.50 10.95 -20.25
CA SER A 433 14.80 11.92 -21.10
C SER A 433 13.35 12.15 -20.67
N SER A 434 12.87 11.40 -19.66
CA SER A 434 11.53 11.56 -19.11
C SER A 434 11.56 11.19 -17.63
N ALA A 435 11.13 12.13 -16.80
CA ALA A 435 10.87 11.90 -15.39
C ALA A 435 9.53 12.51 -15.02
N VAL A 436 8.81 11.87 -14.10
CA VAL A 436 7.53 12.34 -13.58
C VAL A 436 7.62 12.47 -12.08
N LEU A 437 7.34 13.66 -11.57
CA LEU A 437 7.19 13.89 -10.14
C LEU A 437 5.73 13.67 -9.76
N THR A 438 5.48 12.68 -8.91
CA THR A 438 4.16 12.37 -8.38
C THR A 438 4.08 12.81 -6.91
N LEU A 439 3.15 13.72 -6.60
CA LEU A 439 2.86 14.20 -5.24
C LEU A 439 1.55 13.59 -4.75
N TYR A 440 1.57 13.08 -3.52
CA TYR A 440 0.40 12.49 -2.86
C TYR A 440 -0.03 13.41 -1.73
N PHE A 441 -1.26 13.91 -1.79
CA PHE A 441 -1.85 14.74 -0.74
C PHE A 441 -3.07 14.05 -0.14
N GLY A 442 -3.21 14.03 1.18
CA GLY A 442 -4.41 13.50 1.83
C GLY A 442 -5.66 14.24 1.35
N MET A 443 -6.76 13.51 1.14
CA MET A 443 -8.00 14.11 0.62
C MET A 443 -8.58 15.14 1.59
N THR A 444 -8.52 16.40 1.16
CA THR A 444 -9.16 17.58 1.75
C THR A 444 -9.85 18.40 0.67
N LEU A 445 -10.69 19.36 1.08
CA LEU A 445 -11.43 20.25 0.18
C LEU A 445 -11.21 21.72 0.59
N ALA A 446 -11.55 22.63 -0.30
CA ALA A 446 -11.58 24.06 -0.03
C ALA A 446 -12.51 24.33 1.17
N LEU A 447 -12.04 25.19 2.08
CA LEU A 447 -12.82 25.61 3.24
C LEU A 447 -13.78 26.77 2.91
N ALA A 448 -13.59 27.41 1.75
CA ALA A 448 -14.44 28.46 1.21
C ALA A 448 -14.53 28.34 -0.33
N PRO A 449 -15.62 28.80 -0.98
CA PRO A 449 -15.85 28.59 -2.42
C PRO A 449 -14.73 29.05 -3.35
N ASP A 450 -14.03 30.15 -3.01
CA ASP A 450 -12.98 30.75 -3.84
C ASP A 450 -11.56 30.45 -3.33
N GLU A 451 -11.42 29.49 -2.40
CA GLU A 451 -10.15 29.18 -1.72
C GLU A 451 -9.73 27.73 -1.95
N VAL A 452 -9.60 27.33 -3.22
CA VAL A 452 -8.97 26.05 -3.55
C VAL A 452 -7.53 26.08 -3.04
N PRO A 453 -7.12 25.15 -2.15
CA PRO A 453 -5.76 25.13 -1.63
C PRO A 453 -4.73 25.01 -2.76
N ILE A 454 -3.66 25.78 -2.69
CA ILE A 454 -2.57 25.77 -3.67
C ILE A 454 -1.23 25.40 -3.03
N TYR A 455 -0.30 24.92 -3.84
CA TYR A 455 1.08 24.67 -3.45
C TYR A 455 2.03 25.14 -4.55
N ASP A 456 3.24 25.50 -4.16
CA ASP A 456 4.31 25.81 -5.09
C ASP A 456 5.29 24.64 -5.19
N LEU A 457 5.83 24.45 -6.39
CA LEU A 457 6.77 23.41 -6.75
C LEU A 457 7.92 23.99 -7.56
N SER A 458 9.13 23.62 -7.19
CA SER A 458 10.36 23.85 -7.96
C SER A 458 11.26 22.63 -7.81
N ILE A 459 12.09 22.37 -8.82
CA ILE A 459 13.10 21.32 -8.81
C ILE A 459 14.44 22.00 -9.08
N ASP A 460 15.43 21.71 -8.26
CA ASP A 460 16.76 22.33 -8.32
C ASP A 460 16.64 23.86 -8.34
N ASP A 461 17.21 24.52 -9.35
CA ASP A 461 17.18 25.98 -9.53
C ASP A 461 16.13 26.43 -10.57
N GLU A 462 15.18 25.55 -10.92
CA GLU A 462 14.10 25.91 -11.84
C GLU A 462 13.10 26.90 -11.23
N ALA A 463 12.42 27.63 -12.12
CA ALA A 463 11.39 28.59 -11.72
C ALA A 463 10.27 27.93 -10.92
N VAL A 464 9.82 28.62 -9.88
CA VAL A 464 8.69 28.17 -9.06
C VAL A 464 7.40 28.16 -9.88
N SER A 465 6.68 27.05 -9.82
CA SER A 465 5.36 26.87 -10.44
C SER A 465 4.30 26.66 -9.35
N THR A 466 3.14 27.29 -9.50
CA THR A 466 2.03 27.22 -8.52
C THR A 466 0.91 26.36 -9.08
N HIS A 467 0.40 25.43 -8.27
CA HIS A 467 -0.59 24.45 -8.67
C HIS A 467 -1.73 24.37 -7.65
N PRO A 468 -2.99 24.23 -8.08
CA PRO A 468 -4.10 23.94 -7.17
C PRO A 468 -4.10 22.46 -6.77
N LEU A 469 -4.62 22.17 -5.57
CA LEU A 469 -4.82 20.80 -5.05
C LEU A 469 -5.86 20.01 -5.86
N TYR A 470 -6.75 20.69 -6.57
CA TYR A 470 -7.63 20.10 -7.57
C TYR A 470 -8.20 21.22 -8.45
N THR A 471 -8.70 20.88 -9.63
CA THR A 471 -9.35 21.85 -10.51
C THR A 471 -10.86 21.83 -10.32
N VAL A 472 -11.52 22.90 -10.76
CA VAL A 472 -12.99 23.03 -10.73
C VAL A 472 -13.48 23.30 -12.14
N SER A 473 -13.78 22.23 -12.89
CA SER A 473 -14.34 22.35 -14.24
C SER A 473 -15.85 22.65 -14.24
N PRO A 474 -16.42 23.10 -15.37
CA PRO A 474 -17.87 23.17 -15.56
C PRO A 474 -18.56 21.82 -15.33
N ALA A 475 -17.90 20.70 -15.65
CA ALA A 475 -18.44 19.35 -15.41
C ALA A 475 -18.51 19.02 -13.92
N ALA A 476 -17.48 19.34 -13.13
CA ALA A 476 -17.51 19.20 -11.67
C ALA A 476 -18.61 20.06 -11.04
N THR A 477 -18.80 21.28 -11.56
CA THR A 477 -19.89 22.17 -11.10
C THR A 477 -21.27 21.60 -11.43
N ALA A 478 -21.45 21.01 -12.62
CA ALA A 478 -22.70 20.35 -12.99
C ALA A 478 -22.99 19.15 -12.07
N LYS A 479 -21.98 18.30 -11.83
CA LYS A 479 -22.07 17.18 -10.89
C LYS A 479 -22.42 17.60 -9.48
N SER A 480 -21.87 18.72 -9.02
CA SER A 480 -22.24 19.28 -7.73
C SER A 480 -23.72 19.63 -7.62
N LYS A 481 -24.31 20.20 -8.68
CA LYS A 481 -25.74 20.56 -8.73
C LYS A 481 -26.66 19.34 -8.87
N GLU A 482 -26.25 18.35 -9.64
CA GLU A 482 -27.05 17.16 -9.94
C GLU A 482 -27.02 16.14 -8.79
N ASP A 483 -25.82 15.81 -8.32
CA ASP A 483 -25.57 14.68 -7.42
C ASP A 483 -25.21 15.12 -5.99
N GLY A 484 -25.11 16.43 -5.73
CA GLY A 484 -24.69 16.97 -4.42
C GLY A 484 -23.20 16.79 -4.12
N TRP A 485 -22.39 16.46 -5.12
CA TRP A 485 -20.95 16.26 -4.95
C TRP A 485 -20.21 17.58 -4.69
N PRO A 486 -19.05 17.57 -4.04
CA PRO A 486 -18.11 18.68 -4.09
C PRO A 486 -17.73 19.02 -5.53
N ALA A 487 -17.73 20.31 -5.86
CA ALA A 487 -17.28 20.81 -7.16
C ALA A 487 -15.74 20.73 -7.25
N ALA A 488 -15.21 19.52 -7.40
CA ALA A 488 -13.78 19.25 -7.51
C ALA A 488 -13.54 18.11 -8.50
N ASP A 489 -12.73 18.35 -9.53
CA ASP A 489 -12.40 17.35 -10.53
C ASP A 489 -11.67 16.16 -9.88
N GLY A 490 -12.15 14.94 -10.14
CA GLY A 490 -11.59 13.72 -9.55
C GLY A 490 -11.99 13.43 -8.10
N TRP A 491 -12.89 14.22 -7.51
CA TRP A 491 -13.33 14.06 -6.12
C TRP A 491 -13.78 12.65 -5.77
N PHE A 492 -14.58 12.02 -6.63
CA PHE A 492 -15.09 10.67 -6.37
C PHE A 492 -13.94 9.68 -6.11
N ASN A 493 -12.94 9.67 -6.99
CA ASN A 493 -11.76 8.80 -6.83
C ASN A 493 -10.95 9.19 -5.59
N ALA A 494 -10.70 10.49 -5.37
CA ALA A 494 -9.94 10.94 -4.22
C ALA A 494 -10.62 10.64 -2.88
N ALA A 495 -11.95 10.67 -2.84
CA ALA A 495 -12.74 10.31 -1.66
C ALA A 495 -12.69 8.80 -1.39
N CYS A 496 -12.77 7.98 -2.44
CA CYS A 496 -12.59 6.53 -2.34
C CYS A 496 -11.17 6.15 -1.91
N ASP A 497 -10.16 6.80 -2.51
CA ASP A 497 -8.74 6.47 -2.35
C ASP A 497 -8.08 7.16 -1.14
N ASN A 498 -8.81 8.10 -0.53
CA ASN A 498 -8.36 9.03 0.51
C ASN A 498 -7.16 9.92 0.13
N VAL A 499 -6.92 10.17 -1.17
CA VAL A 499 -5.76 10.93 -1.65
C VAL A 499 -6.04 11.73 -2.93
N TRP A 500 -5.40 12.89 -3.07
CA TRP A 500 -5.18 13.60 -4.32
C TRP A 500 -3.79 13.27 -4.86
N ILE A 501 -3.71 12.77 -6.10
CA ILE A 501 -2.45 12.43 -6.77
C ILE A 501 -2.21 13.42 -7.90
N HIS A 502 -1.11 14.17 -7.82
CA HIS A 502 -0.69 15.08 -8.87
C HIS A 502 0.57 14.57 -9.54
N ARG A 503 0.54 14.44 -10.87
CA ARG A 503 1.69 14.06 -11.68
C ARG A 503 2.18 15.27 -12.47
N HIS A 504 3.44 15.61 -12.26
CA HIS A 504 4.15 16.71 -12.90
C HIS A 504 5.23 16.14 -13.80
N PRO A 505 5.01 16.07 -15.13
CA PRO A 505 6.07 15.72 -16.07
C PRO A 505 7.16 16.78 -16.00
N ILE A 506 8.41 16.35 -15.90
CA ILE A 506 9.50 17.30 -15.72
C ILE A 506 10.15 17.59 -17.06
N ALA A 507 10.01 18.83 -17.52
CA ALA A 507 10.42 19.31 -18.82
C ALA A 507 11.91 19.64 -18.89
N GLN A 508 12.78 18.69 -18.53
CA GLN A 508 14.22 18.83 -18.75
C GLN A 508 14.63 18.10 -20.03
N SER A 509 15.44 18.75 -20.86
CA SER A 509 15.98 18.13 -22.08
C SER A 509 16.81 16.89 -21.78
N LYS A 510 17.49 16.86 -20.62
CA LYS A 510 18.13 15.71 -19.99
C LYS A 510 18.18 15.89 -18.47
N TRP A 511 17.68 14.92 -17.73
CA TRP A 511 18.00 14.73 -16.31
C TRP A 511 19.39 14.16 -16.20
N LEU A 512 20.32 14.84 -15.52
CA LEU A 512 21.69 14.33 -15.36
C LEU A 512 21.80 13.50 -14.07
N PRO A 513 22.75 12.54 -13.98
CA PRO A 513 23.05 11.89 -12.72
C PRO A 513 23.59 12.90 -11.70
N GLY A 514 23.26 12.71 -10.43
CA GLY A 514 23.82 13.49 -9.34
C GLY A 514 22.80 13.86 -8.28
N HIS A 515 23.16 14.90 -7.52
CA HIS A 515 22.34 15.47 -6.47
C HIS A 515 21.27 16.38 -7.07
N HIS A 516 20.03 16.20 -6.62
CA HIS A 516 18.87 17.01 -6.97
C HIS A 516 18.06 17.34 -5.72
N GLU A 517 17.19 18.34 -5.82
CA GLU A 517 16.30 18.72 -4.73
C GLU A 517 14.90 19.07 -5.24
N VAL A 518 13.87 18.42 -4.69
CA VAL A 518 12.48 18.87 -4.87
C VAL A 518 12.15 19.88 -3.77
N LYS A 519 11.68 21.06 -4.17
CA LYS A 519 11.27 22.14 -3.27
C LYS A 519 9.75 22.30 -3.34
N ILE A 520 9.06 22.08 -2.22
CA ILE A 520 7.59 22.19 -2.13
C ILE A 520 7.22 23.25 -1.09
N ARG A 521 6.36 24.20 -1.46
CA ARG A 521 5.80 25.17 -0.54
C ARG A 521 4.30 24.98 -0.41
N LEU A 522 3.83 24.65 0.78
CA LEU A 522 2.38 24.62 1.02
C LEU A 522 1.91 26.06 1.22
N ARG A 523 0.74 26.43 0.66
CA ARG A 523 0.18 27.79 0.78
C ARG A 523 -1.11 27.82 1.58
N HIS A 524 -1.54 26.68 2.12
CA HIS A 524 -2.77 26.55 2.88
C HIS A 524 -2.65 25.43 3.93
N SER A 525 -3.14 25.68 5.14
CA SER A 525 -3.08 24.74 6.28
C SER A 525 -4.02 23.53 6.15
N ASN A 526 -4.93 23.54 5.17
CA ASN A 526 -5.75 22.37 4.85
C ASN A 526 -5.10 21.43 3.83
N ILE A 527 -3.82 21.61 3.48
CA ILE A 527 -3.06 20.68 2.63
C ILE A 527 -2.33 19.67 3.51
N LEU A 528 -2.39 18.39 3.12
CA LEU A 528 -1.75 17.28 3.81
C LEU A 528 -0.80 16.58 2.84
N LEU A 529 0.47 16.94 2.78
CA LEU A 529 1.44 16.25 1.92
C LEU A 529 1.85 14.92 2.58
N GLU A 530 1.67 13.79 1.88
CA GLU A 530 1.98 12.45 2.40
C GLU A 530 3.30 11.90 1.84
N LYS A 531 3.53 12.10 0.55
CA LYS A 531 4.61 11.42 -0.17
C LYS A 531 5.00 12.14 -1.45
N ILE A 532 6.27 12.01 -1.80
CA ILE A 532 6.88 12.48 -3.04
C ILE A 532 7.49 11.26 -3.76
N VAL A 533 7.20 11.08 -5.04
CA VAL A 533 7.80 10.02 -5.86
C VAL A 533 8.35 10.62 -7.15
N ILE A 534 9.62 10.38 -7.44
CA ILE A 534 10.28 10.73 -8.70
C ILE A 534 10.38 9.44 -9.52
N GLU A 535 9.54 9.33 -10.54
CA GLU A 535 9.53 8.20 -11.49
C GLU A 535 10.53 8.50 -12.61
N LEU A 536 11.65 7.77 -12.64
CA LEU A 536 12.65 7.87 -13.71
C LEU A 536 12.44 6.81 -14.80
N LYS A 537 11.68 5.77 -14.49
CA LYS A 537 11.15 4.76 -15.40
C LYS A 537 9.66 4.54 -15.08
N PRO A 538 8.85 4.07 -16.04
CA PRO A 538 7.47 3.69 -15.77
C PRO A 538 7.40 2.70 -14.61
N LEU A 539 6.60 3.02 -13.60
CA LEU A 539 6.35 2.13 -12.46
C LEU A 539 5.08 1.32 -12.68
N GLY A 540 5.05 0.13 -12.10
CA GLY A 540 3.84 -0.68 -12.02
C GLY A 540 2.80 -0.06 -11.08
N GLU A 541 1.54 -0.36 -11.33
CA GLU A 541 0.44 0.21 -10.54
C GLU A 541 0.42 -0.37 -9.11
N SER A 542 0.25 0.53 -8.14
CA SER A 542 0.08 0.22 -6.72
C SER A 542 -0.75 1.31 -6.04
N TYR A 543 -1.46 0.95 -4.99
CA TYR A 543 -2.40 1.81 -4.29
C TYR A 543 -1.73 2.94 -3.47
N LEU A 544 -0.62 2.59 -2.83
CA LEU A 544 0.16 3.46 -1.94
C LEU A 544 1.41 4.02 -2.61
N GLY A 545 1.71 3.59 -3.84
CA GLY A 545 2.97 3.86 -4.52
C GLY A 545 4.17 3.12 -3.88
N PRO A 546 5.37 3.25 -4.45
CA PRO A 546 6.56 2.51 -4.01
C PRO A 546 6.99 2.82 -2.56
N PRO A 547 7.58 1.88 -1.81
CA PRO A 547 8.10 2.16 -0.46
C PRO A 547 9.18 3.25 -0.47
N PRO A 548 9.49 3.86 0.70
CA PRO A 548 10.57 4.84 0.80
C PRO A 548 11.89 4.30 0.26
N SER A 549 12.59 5.14 -0.50
CA SER A 549 13.95 4.88 -0.96
C SER A 549 14.93 4.87 0.21
N HIS A 550 16.08 4.24 0.02
CA HIS A 550 17.17 4.27 0.99
C HIS A 550 17.63 5.72 1.23
N TYR A 551 17.82 6.09 2.50
CA TYR A 551 18.33 7.40 2.91
C TYR A 551 19.78 7.27 3.37
N VAL A 552 20.69 8.03 2.75
CA VAL A 552 22.10 8.12 3.17
C VAL A 552 22.19 9.19 4.25
N TYR A 553 22.52 8.80 5.47
CA TYR A 553 22.60 9.72 6.60
C TYR A 553 23.84 10.61 6.51
N ASN A 554 23.74 11.83 7.06
CA ASN A 554 24.91 12.62 7.40
C ASN A 554 25.71 11.88 8.48
N GLU A 555 26.99 11.62 8.24
CA GLU A 555 27.90 11.26 9.34
C GLU A 555 27.86 12.43 10.33
N ARG A 556 27.33 12.17 11.53
CA ARG A 556 27.24 13.16 12.61
C ARG A 556 28.58 13.35 13.29
#